data_AF-A0A354WE50-F1
#
_entry.id   AF-A0A354WE50-F1
#
_cell.length_a   1.000
_cell.length_b   1.000
_cell.length_c   1.000
_cell.angle_alpha   90.00
_cell.angle_beta   90.00
_cell.angle_gamma   90.00
#
_symmetry.space_group_name_H-M   'P 1'
#
loop_
_entity.id
_entity.type
_entity.pdbx_description
1 polymer ?
#
loop_
_entity_poly.entity_id
_entity_poly.type
_entity_poly.pdbx_seq_one_letter_code
_entity_poly.pdbx_strand_id
1 'polypeptide(L)'
;GQVSQLDIENVMRFNNELTLLTLTASQLQQVVEHGLEKTAAGATPGQFPQVGGMAFSFDPALPVGQRLRSLSLRDESGNVTDIVVENGQLV
;
A
#
# COMPACT_ATOMS: atom_id res chain seq x y z
N GLY A 1 8.70 -23.43 13.48
CA GLY A 1 7.67 -23.31 14.53
C GLY A 1 6.37 -23.92 14.03
N GLN A 2 5.43 -24.22 14.93
CA GLN A 2 4.07 -24.63 14.56
C GLN A 2 3.18 -23.39 14.39
N VAL A 3 2.18 -23.48 13.51
CA VAL A 3 1.14 -22.47 13.29
C VAL A 3 -0.21 -23.14 13.54
N SER A 4 -1.07 -22.50 14.31
CA SER A 4 -2.41 -22.97 14.70
C SER A 4 -3.51 -22.03 14.20
N GLN A 5 -4.75 -22.51 14.20
CA GLN A 5 -5.92 -21.65 13.93
C GLN A 5 -6.01 -20.49 14.91
N LEU A 6 -5.69 -20.73 16.19
CA LEU A 6 -5.67 -19.69 17.22
C LEU A 6 -4.64 -18.59 16.88
N ASP A 7 -3.51 -18.93 16.26
CA ASP A 7 -2.54 -17.93 15.81
C ASP A 7 -3.14 -17.04 14.69
N ILE A 8 -3.86 -17.65 13.74
CA ILE A 8 -4.54 -16.93 12.65
C ILE A 8 -5.62 -16.00 13.20
N GLU A 9 -6.49 -16.51 14.08
CA GLU A 9 -7.55 -15.73 14.72
C GLU A 9 -6.98 -14.59 15.56
N ASN A 10 -5.83 -14.80 16.21
CA ASN A 10 -5.16 -13.75 16.98
C ASN A 10 -4.56 -12.64 16.11
N VAL A 11 -4.13 -12.94 14.88
CA VAL A 11 -3.56 -11.95 13.95
C VAL A 11 -4.67 -11.23 13.17
N MET A 12 -5.77 -11.92 12.83
CA MET A 12 -6.89 -11.38 12.05
C MET A 12 -8.20 -11.33 12.85
N ARG A 13 -8.15 -10.79 14.08
CA ARG A 13 -9.25 -10.83 15.08
C ARG A 13 -10.58 -10.27 14.62
N PHE A 14 -10.56 -9.31 13.71
CA PHE A 14 -11.78 -8.67 13.21
C PHE A 14 -12.48 -9.50 12.14
N ASN A 15 -11.79 -10.50 11.57
CA ASN A 15 -12.31 -11.37 10.52
C ASN A 15 -12.97 -10.58 9.37
N ASN A 16 -12.31 -9.50 8.95
CA ASN A 16 -12.77 -8.69 7.83
C ASN A 16 -12.77 -9.54 6.55
N GLU A 17 -13.80 -9.37 5.71
CA GLU A 17 -13.89 -10.06 4.44
C GLU A 17 -12.90 -9.50 3.41
N LEU A 18 -12.43 -10.37 2.52
CA LEU A 18 -11.67 -9.98 1.34
C LEU A 18 -12.63 -9.50 0.25
N THR A 19 -12.38 -8.30 -0.28
CA THR A 19 -13.20 -7.72 -1.36
C THR A 19 -12.37 -7.42 -2.60
N LEU A 20 -13.01 -7.46 -3.77
CA LEU A 20 -12.42 -7.09 -5.05
C LEU A 20 -12.99 -5.75 -5.50
N LEU A 21 -12.11 -4.79 -5.77
CA LEU A 21 -12.46 -3.46 -6.24
C LEU A 21 -11.75 -3.18 -7.56
N THR A 22 -12.48 -2.60 -8.52
CA THR A 22 -11.90 -2.03 -9.73
C THR A 22 -11.61 -0.56 -9.49
N LEU A 23 -10.34 -0.16 -9.60
CA LEU A 23 -9.88 1.21 -9.41
C LEU A 23 -9.27 1.75 -10.70
N THR A 24 -9.44 3.04 -10.95
CA THR A 24 -8.60 3.76 -11.92
C THR A 24 -7.20 3.99 -11.34
N ALA A 25 -6.22 4.30 -12.20
CA ALA A 25 -4.86 4.67 -11.78
C ALA A 25 -4.87 5.82 -10.76
N SER A 26 -5.69 6.85 -10.99
CA SER A 26 -5.83 7.99 -10.07
C SER A 26 -6.41 7.59 -8.71
N GLN A 27 -7.40 6.68 -8.70
CA GLN A 27 -7.96 6.18 -7.44
C GLN A 27 -6.94 5.33 -6.67
N LEU A 28 -6.16 4.50 -7.37
CA LEU A 28 -5.08 3.72 -6.73
C LEU A 28 -4.04 4.65 -6.09
N GLN A 29 -3.62 5.71 -6.79
CA GLN A 29 -2.74 6.74 -6.23
C GLN A 29 -3.33 7.35 -4.96
N GLN A 30 -4.61 7.75 -4.97
CA GLN A 30 -5.29 8.35 -3.83
C GLN A 30 -5.35 7.40 -2.62
N VAL A 31 -5.63 6.12 -2.83
CA VAL A 31 -5.65 5.10 -1.77
C VAL A 31 -4.27 4.96 -1.12
N VAL A 32 -3.22 4.92 -1.94
CA VAL A 32 -1.85 4.82 -1.41
C VAL A 32 -1.46 6.10 -0.66
N GLU A 33 -1.74 7.28 -1.21
CA GLU A 33 -1.50 8.56 -0.52
C GLU A 33 -2.21 8.64 0.84
N HIS A 34 -3.46 8.19 0.91
CA HIS A 34 -4.20 8.12 2.19
C HIS A 34 -3.47 7.22 3.19
N GLY A 35 -2.97 6.07 2.76
CA GLY A 35 -2.18 5.18 3.62
C GLY A 35 -0.89 5.81 4.15
N LEU A 36 -0.33 6.78 3.42
CA LEU A 36 0.94 7.45 3.75
C LEU A 36 0.76 8.73 4.60
N GLU A 37 -0.44 9.30 4.64
CA GLU A 37 -0.75 10.61 5.26
C GLU A 37 -0.25 10.77 6.70
N LYS A 38 -0.31 9.72 7.53
CA LYS A 38 0.11 9.80 8.95
C LYS A 38 1.50 9.26 9.23
N THR A 39 2.27 8.95 8.18
CA THR A 39 3.65 8.48 8.35
C THR A 39 4.52 9.60 8.92
N ALA A 40 5.09 9.35 10.09
CA ALA A 40 5.99 10.27 10.78
C ALA A 40 6.90 9.46 11.71
N ALA A 41 8.06 10.02 12.09
CA ALA A 41 8.98 9.35 12.99
C ALA A 41 8.30 9.00 14.32
N GLY A 42 8.35 7.73 14.71
CA GLY A 42 7.73 7.21 15.94
C GLY A 42 6.21 7.03 15.87
N ALA A 43 5.54 7.45 14.80
CA ALA A 43 4.11 7.23 14.62
C ALA A 43 3.84 5.81 14.10
N THR A 44 2.85 5.13 14.68
CA THR A 44 2.41 3.78 14.28
C THR A 44 0.94 3.75 13.84
N PRO A 45 0.53 4.56 12.85
CA PRO A 45 -0.85 4.58 12.39
C PRO A 45 -1.18 3.27 11.64
N GLY A 46 -2.35 2.70 11.92
CA GLY A 46 -2.79 1.45 11.28
C GLY A 46 -3.16 1.57 9.79
N GLN A 47 -3.09 2.78 9.21
CA GLN A 47 -3.47 3.02 7.81
C GLN A 47 -2.35 2.75 6.80
N PHE A 48 -1.11 2.51 7.25
CA PHE A 48 -0.01 2.21 6.34
C PHE A 48 -0.23 0.86 5.64
N PRO A 49 -0.23 0.82 4.30
CA PRO A 49 -0.63 -0.39 3.57
C PRO A 49 0.51 -1.41 3.51
N GLN A 50 0.18 -2.66 3.81
CA GLN A 50 0.96 -3.81 3.36
C GLN A 50 0.52 -4.17 1.94
N VAL A 51 1.45 -4.45 1.05
CA VAL A 51 1.17 -4.59 -0.39
C VAL A 51 1.78 -5.85 -1.00
N GLY A 52 1.12 -6.39 -2.01
CA GLY A 52 1.61 -7.47 -2.88
C GLY A 52 1.22 -7.16 -4.33
N GLY A 53 2.00 -7.64 -5.30
CA GLY A 53 1.77 -7.34 -6.73
C GLY A 53 2.06 -5.89 -7.14
N MET A 54 2.61 -5.08 -6.24
CA MET A 54 3.06 -3.72 -6.53
C MET A 54 4.21 -3.31 -5.60
N ALA A 55 4.93 -2.27 -6.01
CA ALA A 55 5.94 -1.60 -5.19
C ALA A 55 5.79 -0.08 -5.32
N PHE A 56 6.04 0.64 -4.24
CA PHE A 56 6.04 2.09 -4.24
C PHE A 56 7.18 2.67 -3.41
N SER A 57 7.53 3.91 -3.69
CA SER A 57 8.42 4.72 -2.84
C SER A 57 7.71 5.99 -2.41
N PHE A 58 8.06 6.52 -1.24
CA PHE A 58 7.44 7.71 -0.70
C PHE A 58 8.41 8.55 0.11
N ASP A 59 8.10 9.83 0.27
CA ASP A 59 8.80 10.79 1.12
C ASP A 59 7.84 11.38 2.17
N PRO A 60 7.98 11.02 3.46
CA PRO A 60 7.11 11.53 4.51
C PRO A 60 7.33 13.03 4.82
N ALA A 61 8.43 13.63 4.36
CA ALA A 61 8.70 15.06 4.54
C ALA A 61 7.87 15.95 3.60
N LEU A 62 7.29 15.37 2.54
CA LEU A 62 6.42 16.10 1.61
C LEU A 62 5.01 16.33 2.21
N PRO A 63 4.29 17.36 1.71
CA PRO A 63 2.91 17.60 2.08
C PRO A 63 2.03 16.36 1.88
N VAL A 64 1.02 16.20 2.74
CA VAL A 64 0.00 15.16 2.58
C VAL A 64 -0.62 15.23 1.18
N GLY A 65 -0.75 14.08 0.52
CA GLY A 65 -1.22 13.99 -0.87
C GLY A 65 -0.14 14.19 -1.92
N GLN A 66 1.12 14.43 -1.52
CA GLN A 66 2.28 14.53 -2.42
C GLN A 66 3.44 13.61 -1.98
N ARG A 67 3.17 12.65 -1.09
CA ARG A 67 4.21 11.82 -0.47
C ARG A 67 4.63 10.67 -1.36
N LEU A 68 3.74 10.14 -2.18
CA LEU A 68 4.02 9.06 -3.12
C LEU A 68 4.97 9.58 -4.21
N ARG A 69 6.10 8.89 -4.40
CA ARG A 69 7.13 9.26 -5.38
C ARG A 69 7.12 8.34 -6.60
N SER A 70 6.89 7.05 -6.39
CA SER A 70 6.72 6.09 -7.47
C SER A 70 5.73 4.99 -7.09
N LEU A 71 5.05 4.41 -8.08
CA LEU A 71 4.20 3.23 -7.93
C LEU A 71 4.27 2.40 -9.21
N SER A 72 4.62 1.12 -9.08
CA SER A 72 4.70 0.16 -10.18
C SER A 72 3.95 -1.13 -9.85
N LEU A 73 3.23 -1.69 -10.81
CA LEU A 73 2.66 -3.03 -10.71
C LEU A 73 3.72 -4.08 -11.07
N ARG A 74 3.64 -5.25 -10.42
CA ARG A 74 4.61 -6.34 -10.57
C ARG A 74 3.94 -7.68 -10.78
N ASP A 75 4.53 -8.49 -11.65
CA ASP A 75 4.16 -9.90 -11.81
C ASP A 75 4.71 -10.77 -10.67
N GLU A 76 4.38 -12.07 -10.71
CA GLU A 76 4.83 -13.06 -9.74
C GLU A 76 6.35 -13.25 -9.70
N SER A 77 7.04 -12.89 -10.80
CA SER A 77 8.50 -12.93 -10.90
C SER A 77 9.15 -11.63 -10.41
N GLY A 78 8.36 -10.63 -10.01
CA GLY A 78 8.80 -9.33 -9.54
C GLY A 78 9.15 -8.33 -10.64
N ASN A 79 8.90 -8.67 -11.91
CA ASN A 79 9.11 -7.77 -13.05
C ASN A 79 8.04 -6.68 -13.05
N VAL A 80 8.41 -5.47 -13.48
CA VAL A 80 7.46 -4.37 -13.64
C VAL A 80 6.58 -4.66 -14.86
N THR A 81 5.26 -4.64 -14.65
CA THR A 81 4.27 -4.81 -15.72
C THR A 81 3.62 -3.49 -16.12
N ASP A 82 3.56 -2.53 -15.20
CA ASP A 82 2.99 -1.20 -15.43
C ASP A 82 3.59 -0.16 -14.45
N ILE A 83 3.69 1.09 -14.89
CA ILE A 83 4.12 2.22 -14.07
C ILE A 83 2.93 3.16 -13.92
N VAL A 84 2.44 3.30 -12.69
CA VAL A 84 1.25 4.10 -12.38
C VAL A 84 1.65 5.51 -11.96
N VAL A 85 2.73 5.63 -11.17
CA VAL A 85 3.24 6.91 -10.69
C VAL A 85 4.74 6.97 -10.93
N GLU A 86 5.19 8.06 -11.54
CA GLU A 86 6.60 8.40 -11.71
C GLU A 86 6.84 9.85 -11.25
N ASN A 87 7.87 10.07 -10.43
CA ASN A 87 8.21 11.39 -9.88
C ASN A 87 7.06 12.12 -9.15
N GLY A 88 6.10 11.36 -8.60
CA GLY A 88 4.91 11.87 -7.92
C GLY A 88 3.77 12.30 -8.85
N GLN A 89 3.84 11.96 -10.14
CA GLN A 89 2.79 12.22 -11.12
C GLN A 89 2.28 10.91 -11.72
N LEU A 90 0.99 10.89 -12.10
CA LEU A 90 0.43 9.79 -12.89
C LEU A 90 1.09 9.76 -14.26
N VAL A 91 1.35 8.56 -14.76
CA VAL A 91 1.86 8.30 -16.13
C VAL A 91 0.71 8.28 -17.13
#